data_AF-A0AA41CC51-F1
#
_entry.id   AF-A0AA41CC51-F1
#
_cell.length_a   1.000
_cell.length_b   1.000
_cell.length_c   1.000
_cell.angle_alpha   90.00
_cell.angle_beta   90.00
_cell.angle_gamma   90.00
#
_symmetry.space_group_name_H-M   'P 1'
#
loop_
_entity.id
_entity.type
_entity.pdbx_description
1 polymer ?
#
loop_
_entity_poly.entity_id
_entity_poly.type
_entity_poly.pdbx_seq_one_letter_code
_entity_poly.pdbx_strand_id
1 'polypeptide(L)'
;MEYALLKSLRALAPGLMILAYFDLTCKFTLGYEFSFWKMDASKLLLCGYIAGGVYGLLVGKWASEAAFGGVNERVRDRLISVVPDLRGKSWSEISPHFYALIDSDKSLEIKSKGVFFNGLLVTSAYCGIWISLAASILGSGLALGGKGGLVLHVSLVAVVLCYLLWRKSIKRHLELVDGQLNVIARRFVPQLVKSVNVGLGE
;
A
#
# COMPACT_ATOMS: atom_id res chain seq x y z
N MET A 1 -6.64 -5.50 -12.59
CA MET A 1 -7.22 -4.42 -11.77
C MET A 1 -6.83 -3.12 -12.43
N GLU A 2 -7.83 -2.29 -12.74
CA GLU A 2 -7.58 -0.98 -13.32
C GLU A 2 -6.87 -0.06 -12.33
N TYR A 3 -6.02 0.83 -12.83
CA TYR A 3 -5.25 1.76 -12.01
C TYR A 3 -6.15 2.70 -11.19
N ALA A 4 -7.27 3.15 -11.77
CA ALA A 4 -8.26 3.97 -11.08
C ALA A 4 -8.89 3.25 -9.88
N LEU A 5 -9.25 1.96 -10.06
CA LEU A 5 -9.78 1.13 -9.00
C LEU A 5 -8.76 0.92 -7.87
N LEU A 6 -7.49 0.69 -8.20
CA LEU A 6 -6.42 0.56 -7.20
C LEU A 6 -6.27 1.85 -6.37
N LYS A 7 -6.26 3.02 -7.00
CA LYS A 7 -6.16 4.31 -6.31
C LYS A 7 -7.36 4.53 -5.38
N SER A 8 -8.55 4.17 -5.85
CA SER A 8 -9.78 4.22 -5.05
C SER A 8 -9.68 3.33 -3.81
N LEU A 9 -9.28 2.08 -3.97
CA LEU A 9 -9.15 1.12 -2.87
C LEU A 9 -8.09 1.54 -1.84
N ARG A 10 -6.98 2.16 -2.29
CA ARG A 10 -5.94 2.71 -1.39
C ARG A 10 -6.43 3.86 -0.52
N ALA A 11 -7.42 4.62 -0.97
CA ALA A 11 -8.08 5.64 -0.15
C ALA A 11 -9.15 5.01 0.75
N LEU A 12 -9.96 4.09 0.21
CA LEU A 12 -11.08 3.50 0.94
C LEU A 12 -10.64 2.67 2.16
N ALA A 13 -9.61 1.83 2.00
CA ALA A 13 -9.14 0.93 3.07
C ALA A 13 -8.78 1.65 4.38
N PRO A 14 -7.89 2.67 4.40
CA PRO A 14 -7.61 3.42 5.64
C PRO A 14 -8.85 4.15 6.16
N GLY A 15 -9.72 4.66 5.28
CA GLY A 15 -10.96 5.32 5.68
C GLY A 15 -11.92 4.40 6.44
N LEU A 16 -12.14 3.18 5.94
CA LEU A 16 -12.97 2.19 6.63
C LEU A 16 -12.38 1.77 7.99
N MET A 17 -11.05 1.67 8.10
CA MET A 17 -10.39 1.40 9.37
C MET A 17 -10.59 2.55 10.38
N ILE A 18 -10.50 3.80 9.93
CA ILE A 18 -10.75 4.98 10.77
C ILE A 18 -12.20 4.97 11.28
N LEU A 19 -13.17 4.73 10.40
CA LEU A 19 -14.58 4.64 10.79
C LEU A 19 -14.83 3.52 11.80
N ALA A 20 -14.17 2.37 11.65
CA ALA A 20 -14.26 1.27 12.60
C ALA A 20 -13.75 1.63 14.00
N TYR A 21 -12.59 2.29 14.08
CA TYR A 21 -12.07 2.75 15.37
C TYR A 21 -12.91 3.87 15.97
N PHE A 22 -13.42 4.78 15.15
CA PHE A 22 -14.32 5.84 15.60
C PHE A 22 -15.59 5.25 16.22
N ASP A 23 -16.25 4.32 15.53
CA ASP A 23 -17.46 3.65 16.03
C ASP A 23 -17.19 2.86 17.31
N LEU A 24 -16.09 2.09 17.35
CA LEU A 24 -15.66 1.37 18.55
C LEU A 24 -15.44 2.33 19.74
N THR A 25 -14.79 3.46 19.49
CA THR A 25 -14.51 4.47 20.53
C THR A 25 -15.80 5.09 21.04
N CYS A 26 -16.68 5.54 20.15
CA CYS A 26 -17.96 6.15 20.52
C CYS A 26 -18.83 5.17 21.30
N LYS A 27 -18.97 3.93 20.83
CA LYS A 27 -19.83 2.93 21.45
C LYS A 27 -19.34 2.52 22.83
N PHE A 28 -18.06 2.14 22.95
CA PHE A 28 -17.54 1.53 24.17
C PHE A 28 -16.92 2.51 25.17
N THR A 29 -16.69 3.76 24.77
CA THR A 29 -16.14 4.79 25.67
C THR A 29 -17.17 5.87 25.97
N LEU A 30 -17.85 6.39 24.95
CA LEU A 30 -18.75 7.54 25.09
C LEU A 30 -20.22 7.14 25.26
N GLY A 31 -20.57 5.88 24.99
CA GLY A 31 -21.95 5.39 25.04
C GLY A 31 -22.82 5.84 23.87
N TYR A 32 -22.22 6.40 22.81
CA TYR A 32 -22.92 6.78 21.58
C TYR A 32 -22.81 5.67 20.55
N GLU A 33 -23.94 5.22 19.99
CA GLU A 33 -23.92 4.35 18.82
C GLU A 33 -23.96 5.17 17.54
N PHE A 34 -22.87 5.14 16.78
CA PHE A 34 -22.92 5.60 15.40
C PHE A 34 -23.34 4.42 14.51
N SER A 35 -24.32 4.65 13.66
CA SER A 35 -24.89 3.59 12.82
C SER A 35 -24.21 3.50 11.45
N PHE A 36 -22.89 3.72 11.36
CA PHE A 36 -22.16 3.67 10.08
C PHE A 36 -22.38 2.34 9.36
N TRP A 37 -22.34 1.23 10.10
CA TRP A 37 -22.54 -0.11 9.57
C TRP A 37 -23.99 -0.46 9.21
N LYS A 38 -24.95 0.37 9.65
CA LYS A 38 -26.37 0.25 9.28
C LYS A 38 -26.73 1.17 8.11
N MET A 39 -25.82 2.03 7.67
CA MET A 39 -26.02 2.85 6.48
C MET A 39 -26.06 1.96 5.24
N ASP A 40 -26.74 2.43 4.20
CA ASP A 40 -26.59 1.81 2.90
C ASP A 40 -25.14 1.87 2.42
N ALA A 41 -24.76 0.91 1.58
CA ALA A 41 -23.38 0.77 1.13
C ALA A 41 -22.82 2.05 0.49
N SER A 42 -23.65 2.82 -0.23
CA SER A 42 -23.19 4.03 -0.91
C SER A 42 -22.77 5.11 0.08
N LYS A 43 -23.54 5.30 1.16
CA LYS A 43 -23.19 6.25 2.24
C LYS A 43 -21.98 5.79 3.03
N LEU A 44 -21.89 4.51 3.38
CA LEU A 44 -20.72 3.97 4.08
C LEU A 44 -19.44 4.16 3.26
N LEU A 45 -19.50 3.86 1.96
CA LEU A 45 -18.37 4.06 1.05
C LEU A 45 -18.01 5.54 0.94
N LEU A 46 -19.00 6.44 0.83
CA LEU A 46 -18.76 7.89 0.80
C LEU A 46 -18.05 8.37 2.07
N CYS A 47 -18.54 7.99 3.26
CA CYS A 47 -17.87 8.30 4.52
C CYS A 47 -16.45 7.74 4.56
N GLY A 48 -16.26 6.50 4.08
CA GLY A 48 -14.96 5.86 3.98
C GLY A 48 -14.00 6.65 3.06
N TYR A 49 -14.46 7.09 1.89
CA TYR A 49 -13.67 7.92 0.99
C TYR A 49 -13.32 9.27 1.58
N ILE A 50 -14.24 9.92 2.31
CA ILE A 50 -13.96 11.19 2.98
C ILE A 50 -12.87 10.98 4.05
N ALA A 51 -13.05 10.03 4.96
CA ALA A 51 -12.06 9.74 6.01
C ALA A 51 -10.70 9.33 5.43
N GLY A 52 -10.71 8.46 4.43
CA GLY A 52 -9.52 7.99 3.73
C GLY A 52 -8.83 9.08 2.92
N GLY A 53 -9.59 9.97 2.30
CA GLY A 53 -9.08 11.14 1.59
C GLY A 53 -8.38 12.11 2.52
N VAL A 54 -8.99 12.43 3.68
CA VAL A 54 -8.36 13.26 4.72
C VAL A 54 -7.07 12.63 5.22
N TYR A 55 -7.09 11.32 5.52
CA TYR A 55 -5.88 10.59 5.90
C TYR A 55 -4.80 10.64 4.81
N GLY A 56 -5.19 10.44 3.55
CA GLY A 56 -4.29 10.48 2.40
C GLY A 56 -3.62 11.84 2.20
N LEU A 57 -4.36 12.94 2.43
CA LEU A 57 -3.81 14.30 2.38
C LEU A 57 -2.77 14.56 3.46
N LEU A 58 -3.00 14.04 4.68
CA LEU A 58 -2.12 14.28 5.82
C LEU A 58 -0.89 13.37 5.84
N VAL A 59 -1.06 12.10 5.47
CA VAL A 59 -0.08 11.03 5.75
C VAL A 59 0.23 10.19 4.51
N GLY A 60 -0.53 10.31 3.42
CA GLY A 60 -0.54 9.36 2.30
C GLY A 60 0.80 9.23 1.56
N LYS A 61 1.47 10.35 1.27
CA LYS A 61 2.77 10.33 0.56
C LYS A 61 3.83 9.62 1.41
N TRP A 62 3.99 10.07 2.66
CA TRP A 62 4.94 9.50 3.60
C TRP A 62 4.66 8.01 3.89
N ALA A 63 3.39 7.66 4.11
CA ALA A 63 3.00 6.29 4.39
C ALA A 63 3.29 5.36 3.19
N SER A 64 3.04 5.82 1.97
CA SER A 64 3.33 5.02 0.77
C SER A 64 4.82 4.84 0.53
N GLU A 65 5.62 5.90 0.69
CA GLU A 65 7.08 5.84 0.54
C GLU A 65 7.71 4.93 1.61
N ALA A 66 7.29 5.08 2.87
CA ALA A 66 7.78 4.26 3.97
C ALA A 66 7.31 2.79 3.86
N ALA A 67 6.07 2.54 3.40
CA ALA A 67 5.54 1.19 3.25
C ALA A 67 6.37 0.32 2.30
N PHE A 68 6.94 0.93 1.26
CA PHE A 68 7.81 0.29 0.27
C PHE A 68 9.28 0.66 0.43
N GLY A 69 9.69 1.23 1.57
CA GLY A 69 11.06 1.69 1.77
C GLY A 69 12.09 0.59 1.46
N GLY A 70 12.98 0.86 0.49
CA GLY A 70 13.99 -0.09 0.03
C GLY A 70 13.50 -1.15 -0.95
N VAL A 71 12.21 -1.19 -1.31
CA VAL A 71 11.69 -2.11 -2.33
C VAL A 71 12.18 -1.66 -3.71
N ASN A 72 12.01 -0.39 -4.06
CA ASN A 72 12.42 0.15 -5.36
C ASN A 72 13.92 -0.05 -5.61
N GLU A 73 14.74 0.16 -4.58
CA GLU A 73 16.19 -0.05 -4.61
C GLU A 73 16.53 -1.53 -4.82
N ARG A 74 15.82 -2.45 -4.15
CA ARG A 74 15.99 -3.89 -4.41
C ARG A 74 15.56 -4.28 -5.82
N VAL A 75 14.47 -3.72 -6.33
CA VAL A 75 14.02 -3.97 -7.72
C VAL A 75 15.09 -3.48 -8.68
N ARG A 76 15.61 -2.27 -8.49
CA ARG A 76 16.71 -1.70 -9.27
C ARG A 76 17.94 -2.60 -9.24
N ASP A 77 18.44 -2.95 -8.06
CA ASP A 77 19.66 -3.73 -7.90
C ASP A 77 19.51 -5.10 -8.55
N ARG A 78 18.33 -5.71 -8.43
CA ARG A 78 18.02 -6.97 -9.09
C ARG A 78 17.93 -6.82 -10.59
N LEU A 79 17.31 -5.76 -11.10
CA LEU A 79 17.25 -5.49 -12.53
C LEU A 79 18.66 -5.27 -13.10
N ILE A 80 19.53 -4.52 -12.42
CA ILE A 80 20.94 -4.33 -12.79
C ILE A 80 21.70 -5.67 -12.75
N SER A 81 21.40 -6.56 -11.81
CA SER A 81 22.05 -7.88 -11.75
C SER A 81 21.75 -8.74 -12.98
N VAL A 82 20.59 -8.54 -13.61
CA VAL A 82 20.16 -9.29 -14.80
C VAL A 82 20.42 -8.52 -16.11
N VAL A 83 20.53 -7.19 -16.02
CA VAL A 83 20.86 -6.29 -17.13
C VAL A 83 22.02 -5.39 -16.69
N PRO A 84 23.27 -5.90 -16.75
CA PRO A 84 24.44 -5.17 -16.27
C PRO A 84 24.66 -3.82 -16.96
N ASP A 85 24.17 -3.65 -18.19
CA ASP A 85 24.27 -2.42 -18.99
C ASP A 85 23.57 -1.21 -18.33
N LEU A 86 22.66 -1.46 -17.39
CA LEU A 86 21.97 -0.41 -16.62
C LEU A 86 22.75 0.01 -15.37
N ARG A 87 23.96 -0.52 -15.13
CA ARG A 87 24.78 -0.17 -13.97
C ARG A 87 25.11 1.32 -13.99
N GLY A 88 24.92 1.98 -12.84
CA GLY A 88 25.12 3.43 -12.68
C GLY A 88 23.85 4.27 -12.91
N LYS A 89 22.77 3.69 -13.46
CA LYS A 89 21.48 4.37 -13.61
C LYS A 89 20.69 4.38 -12.31
N SER A 90 19.99 5.46 -12.03
CA SER A 90 19.07 5.62 -10.90
C SER A 90 17.73 4.92 -11.18
N TRP A 91 16.95 4.61 -10.14
CA TRP A 91 15.62 4.03 -10.32
C TRP A 91 14.66 4.98 -11.04
N SER A 92 14.80 6.29 -10.81
CA SER A 92 14.05 7.32 -11.53
C SER A 92 14.28 7.28 -13.03
N GLU A 93 15.49 6.97 -13.49
CA GLU A 93 15.79 6.81 -14.93
C GLU A 93 15.26 5.49 -15.48
N ILE A 94 15.31 4.40 -14.72
CA ILE A 94 14.92 3.07 -15.22
C ILE A 94 13.40 2.85 -15.18
N SER A 95 12.73 3.36 -14.14
CA SER A 95 11.33 3.03 -13.86
C SER A 95 10.33 3.38 -14.98
N PRO A 96 10.42 4.53 -15.69
CA PRO A 96 9.45 4.86 -16.74
C PRO A 96 9.50 3.86 -17.90
N HIS A 97 10.70 3.47 -18.33
CA HIS A 97 10.91 2.50 -19.41
C HIS A 97 10.52 1.09 -18.98
N PHE A 98 10.82 0.73 -17.72
CA PHE A 98 10.45 -0.55 -17.14
C PHE A 98 8.93 -0.74 -17.12
N TYR A 99 8.18 0.27 -16.66
CA TYR A 99 6.72 0.19 -16.62
C TYR A 99 6.08 0.26 -18.01
N ALA A 100 6.63 1.04 -18.95
CA ALA A 100 6.17 1.05 -20.34
C ALA A 100 6.30 -0.35 -21.02
N LEU A 101 7.35 -1.10 -20.68
CA LEU A 101 7.55 -2.47 -21.13
C LEU A 101 6.55 -3.46 -20.51
N ILE A 102 6.17 -3.25 -19.25
CA ILE A 102 5.14 -4.06 -18.59
C ILE A 102 3.77 -3.83 -19.21
N ASP A 103 3.46 -2.59 -19.58
CA ASP A 103 2.15 -2.22 -20.12
C ASP A 103 1.97 -2.64 -21.59
N SER A 104 3.05 -2.89 -22.33
CA SER A 104 3.02 -3.28 -23.74
C SER A 104 2.92 -4.79 -23.99
N ASP A 105 3.19 -5.64 -22.99
CA ASP A 105 3.14 -7.10 -23.13
C ASP A 105 2.05 -7.76 -22.27
N LYS A 106 1.15 -8.53 -22.90
CA LYS A 106 0.03 -9.21 -22.22
C LYS A 106 0.46 -10.22 -21.15
N SER A 107 1.63 -10.86 -21.29
CA SER A 107 2.13 -11.81 -20.29
C SER A 107 2.67 -11.12 -19.04
N LEU A 108 3.20 -9.90 -19.20
CA LEU A 108 3.59 -9.00 -18.10
C LEU A 108 2.36 -8.32 -17.47
N GLU A 109 1.32 -8.02 -18.24
CA GLU A 109 0.06 -7.43 -17.77
C GLU A 109 -0.68 -8.34 -16.77
N ILE A 110 -0.72 -9.66 -17.00
CA ILE A 110 -1.36 -10.59 -16.06
C ILE A 110 -0.58 -10.63 -14.73
N LYS A 111 0.76 -10.60 -14.81
CA LYS A 111 1.61 -10.53 -13.60
C LYS A 111 1.51 -9.18 -12.90
N SER A 112 1.33 -8.09 -13.64
CA SER A 112 1.21 -6.74 -13.07
C SER A 112 -0.06 -6.61 -12.23
N LYS A 113 -1.17 -7.25 -12.61
CA LYS A 113 -2.39 -7.31 -11.80
C LYS A 113 -2.15 -7.89 -10.40
N GLY A 114 -1.33 -8.94 -10.31
CA GLY A 114 -0.93 -9.54 -9.04
C GLY A 114 -0.04 -8.61 -8.20
N VAL A 115 0.91 -7.92 -8.85
CA VAL A 115 1.78 -6.92 -8.20
C VAL A 115 0.97 -5.74 -7.67
N PHE A 116 0.01 -5.23 -8.44
CA PHE A 116 -0.89 -4.15 -8.02
C PHE A 116 -1.78 -4.54 -6.85
N PHE A 117 -2.39 -5.73 -6.90
CA PHE A 117 -3.21 -6.23 -5.79
C PHE A 117 -2.40 -6.43 -4.52
N ASN A 118 -1.22 -7.05 -4.62
CA ASN A 118 -0.36 -7.21 -3.45
C ASN A 118 0.17 -5.85 -2.97
N GLY A 119 0.40 -4.90 -3.88
CA GLY A 119 0.76 -3.54 -3.54
C GLY A 119 -0.34 -2.81 -2.76
N LEU A 120 -1.62 -3.08 -3.05
CA LEU A 120 -2.73 -2.60 -2.22
C LEU A 120 -2.60 -3.15 -0.79
N LEU A 121 -2.41 -4.47 -0.63
CA LEU A 121 -2.26 -5.11 0.68
C LEU A 121 -1.08 -4.54 1.48
N VAL A 122 0.07 -4.31 0.84
CA VAL A 122 1.22 -3.66 1.48
C VAL A 122 0.84 -2.30 2.02
N THR A 123 0.25 -1.43 1.19
CA THR A 123 -0.11 -0.07 1.61
C THR A 123 -1.20 -0.06 2.68
N SER A 124 -2.25 -0.86 2.52
CA SER A 124 -3.37 -0.93 3.45
C SER A 124 -2.94 -1.48 4.81
N ALA A 125 -2.12 -2.54 4.83
CA ALA A 125 -1.58 -3.09 6.07
C ALA A 125 -0.67 -2.09 6.77
N TYR A 126 0.19 -1.38 6.02
CA TYR A 126 1.08 -0.36 6.61
C TYR A 126 0.29 0.82 7.20
N CYS A 127 -0.71 1.35 6.47
CA CYS A 127 -1.63 2.36 7.02
C CYS A 127 -2.37 1.83 8.25
N GLY A 128 -2.77 0.55 8.22
CA GLY A 128 -3.43 -0.11 9.34
C GLY A 128 -2.59 -0.14 10.61
N ILE A 129 -1.26 -0.31 10.50
CA ILE A 129 -0.34 -0.20 11.64
C ILE A 129 -0.45 1.19 12.28
N TRP A 130 -0.32 2.25 11.49
CA TRP A 130 -0.32 3.63 12.00
C TRP A 130 -1.66 4.07 12.56
N ILE A 131 -2.75 3.74 11.88
CA ILE A 131 -4.11 4.02 12.35
C ILE A 131 -4.38 3.28 13.68
N SER A 132 -3.99 2.01 13.76
CA SER A 132 -4.18 1.21 14.97
C SER A 132 -3.27 1.68 16.12
N LEU A 133 -2.06 2.15 15.81
CA LEU A 133 -1.16 2.73 16.81
C LEU A 133 -1.75 4.03 17.38
N ALA A 134 -2.28 4.91 16.52
CA ALA A 134 -2.96 6.12 16.94
C ALA A 134 -4.20 5.80 17.82
N ALA A 135 -4.98 4.80 17.43
CA ALA A 135 -6.11 4.31 18.23
C ALA A 135 -5.67 3.71 19.57
N SER A 136 -4.49 3.06 19.64
CA SER A 136 -3.92 2.54 20.89
C SER A 136 -3.53 3.66 21.84
N ILE A 137 -2.92 4.74 21.32
CA ILE A 137 -2.59 5.94 22.12
C ILE A 137 -3.87 6.56 22.68
N LEU A 138 -4.89 6.75 21.84
CA LEU A 138 -6.18 7.27 22.26
C LEU A 138 -6.84 6.37 23.32
N GLY A 139 -6.91 5.05 23.06
CA GLY A 139 -7.46 4.05 23.97
C GLY A 139 -6.74 4.03 25.32
N SER A 140 -5.42 4.18 25.33
CA SER A 140 -4.62 4.27 26.56
C SER A 140 -4.96 5.54 27.34
N GLY A 141 -5.09 6.69 26.68
CA GLY A 141 -5.47 7.95 27.34
C GLY A 141 -6.86 7.86 27.98
N LEU A 142 -7.81 7.25 27.28
CA LEU A 142 -9.16 7.01 27.80
C LEU A 142 -9.15 6.03 28.97
N ALA A 143 -8.29 5.00 28.93
CA ALA A 143 -8.18 3.97 29.96
C ALA A 143 -7.74 4.54 31.31
N LEU A 144 -6.94 5.62 31.31
CA LEU A 144 -6.60 6.35 32.54
C LEU A 144 -7.83 6.92 33.25
N GLY A 145 -8.90 7.25 32.50
CA GLY A 145 -10.19 7.68 33.03
C GLY A 145 -11.18 6.52 33.28
N GLY A 146 -10.73 5.27 33.25
CA GLY A 146 -11.55 4.07 33.48
C GLY A 146 -12.43 3.65 32.30
N LYS A 147 -12.24 4.22 31.11
CA LYS A 147 -13.02 3.91 29.89
C LYS A 147 -12.10 3.56 28.72
N GLY A 148 -12.57 2.89 27.67
CA GLY A 148 -11.72 2.70 26.47
C GLY A 148 -10.66 1.59 26.55
N GLY A 149 -10.64 0.79 27.63
CA GLY A 149 -9.79 -0.41 27.70
C GLY A 149 -10.00 -1.36 26.52
N LEU A 150 -11.23 -1.54 26.04
CA LEU A 150 -11.51 -2.36 24.85
C LEU A 150 -10.87 -1.78 23.59
N VAL A 151 -10.94 -0.45 23.39
CA VAL A 151 -10.33 0.22 22.22
C VAL A 151 -8.83 -0.01 22.22
N LEU A 152 -8.17 0.10 23.38
CA LEU A 152 -6.74 -0.18 23.54
C LEU A 152 -6.40 -1.63 23.14
N HIS A 153 -7.10 -2.63 23.69
CA HIS A 153 -6.79 -4.04 23.41
C HIS A 153 -7.02 -4.39 21.94
N VAL A 154 -8.15 -3.97 21.37
CA VAL A 154 -8.48 -4.23 19.95
C VAL A 154 -7.45 -3.58 19.04
N SER A 155 -7.06 -2.33 19.31
CA SER A 155 -6.09 -1.61 18.49
C SER A 155 -4.67 -2.18 18.61
N LEU A 156 -4.23 -2.64 19.78
CA LEU A 156 -2.94 -3.33 19.93
C LEU A 156 -2.90 -4.65 19.16
N VAL A 157 -3.97 -5.46 19.24
CA VAL A 157 -4.08 -6.69 18.44
C VAL A 157 -4.03 -6.37 16.95
N ALA A 158 -4.74 -5.34 16.52
CA ALA A 158 -4.74 -4.92 15.13
C ALA A 158 -3.36 -4.41 14.66
N VAL A 159 -2.57 -3.72 15.50
CA VAL A 159 -1.18 -3.35 15.19
C VAL A 159 -0.37 -4.60 14.85
N VAL A 160 -0.44 -5.64 15.69
CA VAL A 160 0.30 -6.89 15.48
C VAL A 160 -0.16 -7.58 14.19
N LEU A 161 -1.46 -7.71 13.97
CA LEU A 161 -2.00 -8.35 12.76
C LEU A 161 -1.62 -7.58 11.49
N CYS A 162 -1.72 -6.25 11.50
CA CYS A 162 -1.34 -5.40 10.37
C CYS A 162 0.16 -5.50 10.10
N TYR A 163 1.00 -5.55 11.14
CA TYR A 163 2.45 -5.72 10.98
C TYR A 163 2.82 -7.08 10.36
N LEU A 164 2.21 -8.16 10.84
CA LEU A 164 2.44 -9.51 10.27
C LEU A 164 1.97 -9.58 8.82
N LEU A 165 0.79 -9.02 8.52
CA LEU A 165 0.25 -8.95 7.17
C LEU A 165 1.14 -8.09 6.25
N TRP A 166 1.63 -6.96 6.73
CA TRP A 166 2.54 -6.09 5.97
C TRP A 166 3.84 -6.83 5.64
N ARG A 167 4.48 -7.48 6.62
CA ARG A 167 5.72 -8.25 6.37
C ARG A 167 5.52 -9.36 5.35
N LYS A 168 4.43 -10.13 5.47
CA LYS A 168 4.10 -11.21 4.52
C LYS A 168 3.82 -10.66 3.13
N SER A 169 3.07 -9.55 3.06
CA SER A 169 2.75 -8.87 1.81
C SER A 169 4.01 -8.32 1.14
N ILE A 170 4.97 -7.73 1.87
CA ILE A 170 6.24 -7.26 1.32
C ILE A 170 7.04 -8.40 0.70
N LYS A 171 7.18 -9.52 1.42
CA LYS A 171 7.88 -10.70 0.89
C LYS A 171 7.24 -11.18 -0.41
N ARG A 172 5.90 -11.30 -0.41
CA ARG A 172 5.15 -11.70 -1.60
C ARG A 172 5.27 -10.68 -2.75
N HIS A 173 5.33 -9.39 -2.43
CA HIS A 173 5.51 -8.34 -3.42
C HIS A 173 6.83 -8.51 -4.16
N LEU A 174 7.92 -8.71 -3.41
CA LEU A 174 9.25 -8.94 -3.97
C LEU A 174 9.29 -10.22 -4.83
N GLU A 175 8.69 -11.32 -4.39
CA GLU A 175 8.58 -12.56 -5.19
C GLU A 175 7.87 -12.34 -6.53
N LEU A 176 6.79 -11.55 -6.52
CA LEU A 176 6.04 -11.25 -7.74
C LEU A 176 6.84 -10.36 -8.70
N VAL A 177 7.54 -9.35 -8.15
CA VAL A 177 8.42 -8.48 -8.94
C VAL A 177 9.60 -9.27 -9.51
N ASP A 178 10.24 -10.15 -8.73
CA ASP A 178 11.27 -11.06 -9.23
C ASP A 178 10.76 -11.91 -10.40
N GLY A 179 9.51 -12.39 -10.28
CA GLY A 179 8.83 -13.11 -11.34
C GLY A 179 8.57 -12.29 -12.62
N GLN A 180 8.45 -10.96 -12.53
CA GLN A 180 8.39 -10.06 -13.68
C GLN A 180 9.78 -9.79 -14.26
N LEU A 181 10.76 -9.51 -13.40
CA LEU A 181 12.15 -9.28 -13.78
C LEU A 181 12.72 -10.46 -14.56
N ASN A 182 12.43 -11.70 -14.15
CA ASN A 182 12.86 -12.90 -14.87
C ASN A 182 12.26 -13.03 -16.28
N VAL A 183 11.08 -12.47 -16.53
CA VAL A 183 10.47 -12.48 -17.88
C VAL A 183 11.13 -11.41 -18.75
N ILE A 184 11.33 -10.21 -18.17
CA ILE A 184 12.00 -9.08 -18.83
C ILE A 184 13.43 -9.47 -19.22
N ALA A 185 14.16 -10.09 -18.30
CA ALA A 185 15.47 -10.67 -18.50
C ALA A 185 15.59 -11.62 -19.70
N ARG A 186 14.56 -12.42 -19.95
CA ARG A 186 14.60 -13.47 -20.98
C ARG A 186 14.19 -12.99 -22.36
N ARG A 187 13.38 -11.93 -22.43
CA ARG A 187 12.68 -11.56 -23.68
C ARG A 187 12.85 -10.11 -24.09
N PHE A 188 13.13 -9.22 -23.14
CA PHE A 188 12.99 -7.77 -23.35
C PHE A 188 14.26 -6.98 -23.05
N VAL A 189 15.36 -7.65 -22.67
CA VAL A 189 16.65 -6.99 -22.36
C VAL A 189 17.12 -6.04 -23.47
N PRO A 190 17.16 -6.44 -24.76
CA PRO A 190 17.63 -5.54 -25.81
C PRO A 190 16.74 -4.30 -25.97
N GLN A 191 15.43 -4.47 -25.78
CA GLN A 191 14.47 -3.36 -25.88
C GLN A 191 14.55 -2.41 -24.69
N LEU A 192 14.76 -2.94 -23.48
CA LEU A 192 14.93 -2.15 -22.26
C LEU A 192 16.23 -1.34 -22.28
N VAL A 193 17.35 -1.95 -22.68
CA VAL A 193 18.64 -1.24 -22.78
C VAL A 193 18.56 -0.13 -23.82
N LYS A 194 17.96 -0.42 -24.98
CA LYS A 194 17.76 0.58 -26.04
C LYS A 194 16.89 1.74 -25.57
N SER A 195 15.76 1.48 -24.90
CA SER A 195 14.85 2.54 -24.48
C SER A 195 15.45 3.44 -23.41
N VAL A 196 16.15 2.87 -22.41
CA VAL A 196 16.84 3.64 -21.37
C VAL A 196 17.98 4.48 -21.95
N ASN A 197 18.74 3.96 -22.91
CA ASN A 197 19.87 4.71 -23.49
C ASN A 197 19.43 5.79 -24.49
N VAL A 198 18.35 5.56 -25.25
CA VAL A 198 17.81 6.54 -26.21
C VAL A 198 17.03 7.65 -25.49
N GLY A 199 16.27 7.32 -24.44
CA GLY A 199 15.50 8.29 -23.67
C GLY A 199 16.33 9.27 -22.83
N LEU A 200 17.65 9.10 -22.79
CA LEU A 200 18.61 10.01 -22.15
C LEU A 200 19.39 10.88 -23.15
N GLY A 201 19.15 10.69 -24.46
CA GLY A 201 19.76 11.48 -25.53
C GLY A 201 18.92 12.69 -25.98
N GLU A 202 17.77 12.90 -25.36
CA GLU A 202 16.90 14.09 -25.47
C GLU A 202 16.99 14.90 -24.17
#